data_AF-A0A0R1V8X0-F1
#
_entry.id   AF-A0A0R1V8X0-F1
#
_cell.length_a   1.000
_cell.length_b   1.000
_cell.length_c   1.000
_cell.angle_alpha   90.00
_cell.angle_beta   90.00
_cell.angle_gamma   90.00
#
_symmetry.space_group_name_H-M   'P 1'
#
loop_
_entity.id
_entity.type
_entity.pdbx_description
1 polymer ?
#
loop_
_entity_poly.entity_id
_entity_poly.type
_entity_poly.pdbx_seq_one_letter_code
_entity_poly.pdbx_strand_id
1 'polypeptide(L)'
;MIKIDKKEVTEKYLYKKACDLTDIQQELRTITDYFDYINYAAKQGDKFILNHFIDSNSFGNTVDVLQGIAKAIGCISNNICPDEAGDSNE
;
A
#
# COMPACT_ATOMS: atom_id res chain seq x y z
N MET A 1 -8.79 28.57 5.80
CA MET A 1 -9.15 27.30 6.45
C MET A 1 -9.55 26.31 5.37
N ILE A 2 -8.79 25.24 5.18
CA ILE A 2 -9.07 24.21 4.17
C ILE A 2 -10.05 23.21 4.79
N LYS A 3 -11.07 22.81 4.03
CA LYS A 3 -12.04 21.79 4.46
C LYS A 3 -12.12 20.69 3.42
N ILE A 4 -12.13 19.44 3.88
CA ILE A 4 -12.37 18.24 3.08
C ILE A 4 -13.61 17.56 3.67
N ASP A 5 -14.62 17.26 2.85
CA ASP A 5 -15.89 16.68 3.31
C ASP A 5 -16.49 17.41 4.53
N LYS A 6 -16.57 18.75 4.44
CA LYS A 6 -17.08 19.65 5.49
C LYS A 6 -16.30 19.61 6.83
N LYS A 7 -15.24 18.81 6.95
CA LYS A 7 -14.34 18.74 8.12
C LYS A 7 -13.15 19.66 7.93
N GLU A 8 -12.78 20.35 9.00
CA GLU A 8 -11.59 21.20 9.00
C GLU A 8 -10.31 20.36 8.90
N VAL A 9 -9.47 20.73 7.94
CA VAL A 9 -8.18 20.09 7.71
C VAL A 9 -7.13 20.85 8.49
N THR A 10 -6.55 20.18 9.47
CA THR A 10 -5.44 20.73 10.26
C THR A 10 -4.11 20.23 9.73
N GLU A 11 -3.04 20.98 10.00
CA GLU A 11 -1.67 20.53 9.72
C GLU A 11 -1.37 19.16 10.35
N LYS A 12 -1.82 18.96 11.60
CA LYS A 12 -1.70 17.68 12.31
C LYS A 12 -2.39 16.53 11.57
N TYR A 13 -3.55 16.78 10.95
CA TYR A 13 -4.26 15.78 10.15
C TYR A 13 -3.46 15.40 8.90
N LEU A 14 -2.97 16.38 8.14
CA LEU A 14 -2.17 16.15 6.93
C LEU A 14 -0.85 15.45 7.26
N TYR A 15 -0.18 15.86 8.34
CA TYR A 15 1.04 15.20 8.83
C TYR A 15 0.79 13.73 9.13
N LYS A 16 -0.31 13.39 9.82
CA LYS A 16 -0.67 11.99 10.09
C LYS A 16 -0.86 11.20 8.79
N LYS A 17 -1.55 11.76 7.80
CA LYS A 17 -1.72 11.09 6.50
C LYS A 17 -0.40 10.88 5.76
N ALA A 18 0.53 11.82 5.86
CA ALA A 18 1.87 11.67 5.30
C ALA A 18 2.68 10.55 6.00
N CYS A 19 2.57 10.44 7.34
CA CYS A 19 3.14 9.31 8.08
C CYS A 19 2.52 7.98 7.63
N ASP A 20 1.18 7.89 7.56
CA ASP A 20 0.49 6.68 7.11
C ASP A 20 0.96 6.25 5.69
N LEU A 21 1.17 7.21 4.78
CA LEU A 21 1.74 6.94 3.43
C LEU A 21 3.20 6.48 3.47
N THR A 22 3.99 7.02 4.39
CA THR A 22 5.41 6.65 4.55
C THR A 22 5.53 5.20 5.03
N ASP A 23 4.67 4.77 5.95
CA ASP A 23 4.64 3.40 6.44
C ASP A 23 4.25 2.43 5.31
N ILE A 24 3.23 2.77 4.52
CA ILE A 24 2.84 2.01 3.32
C ILE A 24 4.00 1.91 2.32
N GLN A 25 4.76 2.99 2.12
CA GLN A 25 5.92 2.98 1.23
C GLN A 25 7.00 1.99 1.73
N GLN A 26 7.21 1.86 3.04
CA GLN A 26 8.16 0.91 3.60
C GLN A 26 7.71 -0.54 3.41
N GLU A 27 6.41 -0.81 3.55
CA GLU A 27 5.84 -2.13 3.26
C GLU A 27 6.05 -2.50 1.77
N LEU A 28 5.77 -1.58 0.84
CA LEU A 28 6.01 -1.79 -0.59
C LEU A 28 7.48 -2.05 -0.91
N ARG A 29 8.40 -1.35 -0.25
CA ARG A 29 9.84 -1.57 -0.42
C ARG A 29 10.24 -2.97 0.03
N THR A 30 9.71 -3.42 1.18
CA THR A 30 9.98 -4.78 1.68
C THR A 30 9.52 -5.86 0.71
N ILE A 31 8.33 -5.68 0.10
CA ILE A 31 7.82 -6.59 -0.93
C ILE A 31 8.70 -6.57 -2.18
N THR A 32 9.17 -5.39 -2.58
CA THR A 32 10.06 -5.23 -3.74
C THR A 32 11.38 -5.95 -3.51
N ASP A 33 12.03 -5.73 -2.36
CA ASP A 33 13.28 -6.40 -1.97
C ASP A 33 13.10 -7.92 -1.92
N TYR A 34 11.94 -8.40 -1.46
CA TYR A 34 11.60 -9.82 -1.43
C TYR A 34 11.51 -10.43 -2.84
N PHE A 35 10.82 -9.76 -3.77
CA PHE A 35 10.75 -10.21 -5.15
C PHE A 35 12.08 -10.14 -5.89
N ASP A 36 12.91 -9.13 -5.61
CA ASP A 36 14.26 -9.03 -6.15
C ASP A 36 15.13 -10.21 -5.71
N TYR A 37 15.02 -10.64 -4.45
CA TYR A 37 15.69 -11.84 -3.96
C TYR A 37 15.24 -13.12 -4.69
N ILE A 38 13.93 -13.29 -4.88
CA ILE A 38 13.38 -14.44 -5.62
C ILE A 38 13.84 -14.43 -7.07
N ASN A 39 13.83 -13.26 -7.72
CA ASN A 39 14.31 -13.09 -9.09
C ASN A 39 15.81 -13.39 -9.21
N TYR A 40 16.60 -12.96 -8.23
CA TYR A 40 18.02 -13.30 -8.16
C TYR A 40 18.22 -14.81 -8.02
N ALA A 41 17.50 -15.47 -7.10
CA ALA A 41 17.54 -16.92 -6.93
C ALA A 41 17.16 -17.67 -8.23
N ALA A 42 16.14 -17.19 -8.94
CA ALA A 42 15.74 -17.71 -10.24
C ALA A 42 16.87 -17.62 -11.28
N LYS A 43 17.54 -16.47 -11.39
CA LYS A 43 18.65 -16.26 -12.32
C LYS A 43 19.87 -17.12 -12.02
N GLN A 44 20.12 -17.40 -10.74
CA GLN A 44 21.20 -18.28 -10.31
C GLN A 44 20.84 -19.78 -10.39
N GLY A 45 19.57 -20.11 -10.70
CA GLY A 45 19.10 -21.49 -10.72
C GLY A 45 19.01 -22.13 -9.33
N ASP A 46 18.85 -21.33 -8.27
CA ASP A 46 18.70 -21.83 -6.90
C ASP A 46 17.31 -22.43 -6.68
N LYS A 47 17.20 -23.73 -6.95
CA LYS A 47 15.96 -24.49 -6.82
C LYS A 47 15.47 -24.60 -5.37
N PHE A 48 16.36 -24.51 -4.38
CA PHE A 48 15.94 -24.62 -2.98
C PHE A 48 15.08 -23.42 -2.58
N ILE A 49 15.55 -22.21 -2.86
CA ILE A 49 14.81 -20.98 -2.54
C ILE A 49 13.50 -20.91 -3.32
N LEU A 50 13.51 -21.28 -4.60
CA LEU A 50 12.32 -21.24 -5.44
C LEU A 50 11.26 -22.25 -4.98
N ASN A 51 11.66 -23.47 -4.64
CA ASN A 51 10.73 -24.47 -4.11
C ASN A 51 10.20 -24.03 -2.75
N HIS A 52 11.08 -23.53 -1.87
CA HIS A 52 10.65 -23.00 -0.58
C HIS A 52 9.62 -21.87 -0.73
N PHE A 53 9.83 -20.95 -1.69
CA PHE A 53 8.89 -19.87 -1.98
C PHE A 53 7.50 -20.37 -2.42
N ILE A 54 7.46 -21.41 -3.23
CA ILE A 54 6.21 -22.03 -3.70
C ILE A 54 5.53 -22.77 -2.53
N ASP A 55 6.31 -23.56 -1.79
CA ASP A 55 5.81 -24.44 -0.73
C ASP A 55 5.34 -23.67 0.52
N SER A 56 5.92 -22.49 0.78
CA SER A 56 5.57 -21.65 1.93
C SER A 56 4.30 -20.82 1.72
N ASN A 57 3.64 -20.93 0.57
CA ASN A 57 2.54 -20.03 0.17
C ASN A 57 2.93 -18.54 0.22
N SER A 58 4.22 -18.22 0.07
CA SER A 58 4.72 -16.84 0.14
C SER A 58 4.08 -15.93 -0.90
N PHE A 59 3.73 -16.47 -2.08
CA PHE A 59 3.00 -15.71 -3.10
C PHE A 59 1.60 -15.29 -2.63
N GLY A 60 0.84 -16.20 -2.00
CA GLY A 60 -0.48 -15.89 -1.45
C GLY A 60 -0.42 -14.81 -0.39
N ASN A 61 0.52 -14.95 0.56
CA ASN A 61 0.74 -13.93 1.60
C ASN A 61 1.09 -12.57 0.99
N THR A 62 1.90 -12.54 -0.08
CA THR A 62 2.28 -11.28 -0.74
C THR A 62 1.10 -10.61 -1.42
N VAL A 63 0.20 -11.39 -2.04
CA VAL A 63 -1.04 -10.87 -2.64
C VAL A 63 -1.93 -10.23 -1.58
N ASP A 64 -2.10 -10.89 -0.43
CA ASP A 64 -2.92 -10.36 0.66
C ASP A 64 -2.37 -9.03 1.21
N VAL A 65 -1.03 -8.94 1.36
CA VAL A 65 -0.37 -7.70 1.80
C VAL A 65 -0.55 -6.59 0.74
N LEU A 66 -0.39 -6.88 -0.55
CA LEU A 66 -0.59 -5.91 -1.63
C LEU A 66 -2.04 -5.40 -1.69
N GLN A 67 -3.03 -6.28 -1.45
CA GLN A 67 -4.43 -5.87 -1.34
C GLN A 67 -4.66 -4.95 -0.13
N GLY A 68 -4.02 -5.25 1.01
CA GLY A 68 -4.03 -4.40 2.20
C GLY A 68 -3.48 -3.00 1.92
N ILE A 69 -2.32 -2.93 1.26
CA ILE A 69 -1.70 -1.68 0.82
C ILE A 69 -2.63 -0.90 -0.12
N ALA A 70 -3.19 -1.55 -1.14
CA ALA A 70 -4.09 -0.90 -2.10
C ALA A 70 -5.31 -0.29 -1.40
N LYS A 71 -5.90 -1.02 -0.44
CA LYS A 71 -7.02 -0.53 0.38
C LYS A 71 -6.61 0.65 1.25
N ALA A 72 -5.44 0.59 1.89
CA ALA A 72 -4.94 1.66 2.74
C ALA A 72 -4.69 2.96 1.95
N ILE A 73 -4.06 2.84 0.77
CA ILE A 73 -3.88 3.97 -0.17
C ILE A 73 -5.24 4.54 -0.58
N GLY A 74 -6.20 3.69 -0.97
CA GLY A 74 -7.55 4.14 -1.32
C GLY A 74 -8.24 4.88 -0.17
N CYS A 75 -8.13 4.38 1.06
CA CYS A 75 -8.66 5.06 2.23
C CYS A 75 -7.98 6.42 2.48
N ILE A 76 -6.65 6.52 2.34
CA ILE A 76 -5.95 7.80 2.50
C ILE A 76 -6.34 8.77 1.38
N SER A 77 -6.42 8.29 0.13
CA SER A 77 -6.86 9.07 -1.02
C SER A 77 -8.25 9.65 -0.79
N ASN A 78 -9.25 8.82 -0.48
CA ASN A 78 -10.62 9.29 -0.24
C ASN A 78 -10.73 10.25 0.96
N ASN A 79 -9.83 10.13 1.93
CA ASN A 79 -9.77 11.01 3.10
C ASN A 79 -9.14 12.39 2.78
N ILE A 80 -8.34 12.50 1.73
CA ILE A 80 -7.67 13.75 1.31
C ILE A 80 -8.39 14.39 0.11
N CYS A 81 -8.83 13.56 -0.82
CA CYS A 81 -9.51 13.91 -2.05
C CYS A 81 -10.71 12.95 -2.20
N PRO A 82 -11.80 13.18 -1.46
CA PRO A 82 -13.02 12.42 -1.64
C PRO A 82 -13.53 12.65 -3.05
N ASP A 83 -13.92 11.59 -3.74
CA ASP A 83 -14.72 11.70 -4.97
C ASP A 83 -15.94 12.57 -4.64
N GLU A 84 -16.18 13.58 -5.47
CA GLU A 84 -17.14 14.67 -5.24
C GLU A 84 -18.35 14.22 -4.41
N ALA A 85 -18.48 14.76 -3.20
CA ALA A 85 -19.77 14.75 -2.52
C ALA A 85 -20.75 15.37 -3.51
N GLY A 86 -21.71 14.58 -3.98
CA GLY A 86 -22.43 14.83 -5.21
C GLY A 86 -22.83 16.27 -5.43
N ASP A 87 -22.81 16.67 -6.69
CA ASP A 87 -23.59 17.77 -7.22
C ASP A 87 -25.09 17.40 -7.06
N SER A 88 -25.56 17.32 -5.81
CA SER A 88 -26.97 17.34 -5.47
C SER A 88 -27.41 18.80 -5.54
N ASN A 89 -27.52 19.30 -6.77
CA ASN A 89 -28.38 20.44 -7.07
C ASN A 89 -29.83 19.94 -7.00
N GLU A 90 -30.36 19.89 -5.78
CA GLU A 90 -31.76 20.24 -5.50
C GLU A 90 -31.83 21.72 -5.11
#